data_AF-D0LTI1-F1
#
_entry.id   AF-D0LTI1-F1
#
_cell.length_a   1.000
_cell.length_b   1.000
_cell.length_c   1.000
_cell.angle_alpha   90.00
_cell.angle_beta   90.00
_cell.angle_gamma   90.00
#
_symmetry.space_group_name_H-M   'P 1'
#
loop_
_entity.id
_entity.type
_entity.pdbx_description
1 polymer ?
#
loop_
_entity_poly.entity_id
_entity_poly.type
_entity_poly.pdbx_seq_one_letter_code
_entity_poly.pdbx_strand_id
1 'polypeptide(L)'
;MDAFCHTDGFPHPFEAHMIRMVADYELVTPAFIGGADNQTGFPELRVPSIKGALRFWWRALRWRQGISVAQLREQEARLFGSADSTIGRSRVSLALTGMTPSSGAKVSKRGAKVSELFDAAGARTTQQRRQPAPGLTYLGYGLVTAKDGKLERGCLRPPLAFQLSLMFDPRERQDAKALTEQLAQAMQALGLLGGLGARSRRGFGSVALRALRIDGENAWEAPKTPGELVKRIRALHGNDTRSSDSGPTPLPEWTALSARTRHLVLVGRPDAQDGTPTHLLEQLGQELVRFRSYGRNNKILGNETPERRFADDHHLFKDVLKGKRPQTHPRRAVFGLPHNYYSSSDRKGMQVQPRAHKLDRRGSPLLVHGHRCDQTPVLVLSFLPARFLPERRNKISVARHAVPLRPDEELWRPISEFLDRVRAPSRRDHLSITDAYEVPAP
;
A
#
# COMPACT_ATOMS: atom_id res chain seq x y z
N MET A 1 38.10 27.22 28.04
CA MET A 1 38.91 28.10 27.17
C MET A 1 38.49 27.82 25.75
N ASP A 2 37.86 28.84 25.21
CA ASP A 2 37.13 28.93 23.96
C ASP A 2 37.90 28.59 22.67
N ALA A 3 37.08 28.55 21.62
CA ALA A 3 37.36 28.89 20.23
C ALA A 3 37.70 27.73 19.29
N PHE A 4 36.68 27.32 18.52
CA PHE A 4 36.65 27.38 17.04
C PHE A 4 35.17 27.15 16.65
N CYS A 5 34.39 28.23 16.62
CA CYS A 5 34.05 29.02 15.43
C CYS A 5 32.98 28.37 14.56
N HIS A 6 31.82 29.03 14.59
CA HIS A 6 30.79 29.04 13.56
C HIS A 6 31.37 28.88 12.15
N THR A 7 30.89 27.89 11.41
CA THR A 7 30.99 27.90 9.95
C THR A 7 29.66 28.36 9.39
N ASP A 8 29.64 29.63 9.01
CA ASP A 8 28.69 30.23 8.10
C ASP A 8 28.65 29.45 6.77
N GLY A 9 27.46 28.98 6.39
CA GLY A 9 26.75 29.52 5.23
C GLY A 9 27.34 29.45 3.81
N PHE A 10 28.42 28.70 3.53
CA PHE A 10 28.88 28.49 2.14
C PHE A 10 28.71 27.04 1.70
N PRO A 11 27.89 26.74 0.68
CA PRO A 11 27.81 25.39 0.12
C PRO A 11 29.16 25.02 -0.48
N HIS A 12 29.64 23.80 -0.21
CA HIS A 12 30.84 23.25 -0.86
C HIS A 12 30.68 23.35 -2.40
N PRO A 13 31.78 23.55 -3.17
CA PRO A 13 31.69 23.72 -4.63
C PRO A 13 31.06 22.54 -5.39
N PHE A 14 30.90 21.38 -4.74
CA PHE A 14 30.17 20.22 -5.26
C PHE A 14 28.63 20.35 -5.15
N GLU A 15 28.09 21.18 -4.26
CA GLU A 15 26.64 21.34 -4.07
C GLU A 15 26.00 22.28 -5.08
N ALA A 16 26.75 23.21 -5.67
CA ALA A 16 26.24 24.24 -6.58
C ALA A 16 25.61 23.73 -7.89
N HIS A 17 25.77 22.43 -8.19
CA HIS A 17 25.27 21.81 -9.43
C HIS A 17 24.26 20.69 -9.18
N MET A 18 23.90 20.39 -7.93
CA MET A 18 22.99 19.29 -7.61
C MET A 18 21.54 19.75 -7.64
N ILE A 19 20.66 18.99 -8.30
CA ILE A 19 19.21 19.20 -8.15
C ILE A 19 18.81 18.65 -6.79
N ARG A 20 18.09 19.45 -6.00
CA ARG A 20 17.60 19.10 -4.66
C ARG A 20 16.08 19.10 -4.62
N MET A 21 15.52 17.94 -4.35
CA MET A 21 14.08 17.74 -4.16
C MET A 21 13.78 17.48 -2.68
N VAL A 22 12.85 18.22 -2.10
CA VAL A 22 12.47 18.14 -0.69
C VAL A 22 10.98 17.83 -0.58
N ALA A 23 10.65 16.65 -0.08
CA ALA A 23 9.28 16.20 0.12
C ALA A 23 8.93 16.16 1.61
N ASP A 24 7.92 16.93 1.99
CA ASP A 24 7.38 16.92 3.35
C ASP A 24 6.27 15.87 3.42
N TYR A 25 6.47 14.84 4.23
CA TYR A 25 5.51 13.75 4.41
C TYR A 25 4.95 13.73 5.82
N GLU A 26 3.76 13.16 5.94
CA GLU A 26 3.16 12.82 7.23
C GLU A 26 2.70 11.37 7.22
N LEU A 27 3.03 10.62 8.26
CA LEU A 27 2.42 9.32 8.52
C LEU A 27 0.98 9.50 9.02
N VAL A 28 0.01 8.92 8.31
CA VAL A 28 -1.43 9.12 8.59
C VAL A 28 -2.14 7.87 9.13
N THR A 29 -1.48 6.70 9.07
CA THR A 29 -1.98 5.44 9.66
C THR A 29 -0.82 4.71 10.37
N PRO A 30 -1.08 3.81 11.34
CA PRO A 30 -0.02 3.11 12.07
C PRO A 30 0.96 2.37 11.14
N ALA A 31 2.26 2.53 11.35
CA ALA A 31 3.30 1.94 10.48
C ALA A 31 4.13 0.89 11.22
N PHE A 32 4.14 -0.33 10.67
CA PHE A 32 4.99 -1.43 11.14
C PHE A 32 6.26 -1.47 10.31
N ILE A 33 7.23 -0.62 10.66
CA ILE A 33 8.54 -0.53 9.99
C ILE A 33 9.58 -1.15 10.91
N GLY A 34 10.44 -2.04 10.39
CA GLY A 34 11.53 -2.61 11.17
C GLY A 34 12.71 -1.64 11.29
N GLY A 35 13.23 -1.47 12.50
CA GLY A 35 14.47 -0.74 12.75
C GLY A 35 15.74 -1.50 12.34
N ALA A 36 16.90 -0.92 12.63
CA ALA A 36 18.19 -1.58 12.39
C ALA A 36 18.38 -2.85 13.22
N ASP A 37 17.85 -2.84 14.44
CA ASP A 37 17.86 -4.01 15.32
C ASP A 37 16.59 -4.85 15.14
N ASN A 38 16.75 -5.97 14.44
CA ASN A 38 15.69 -6.94 14.25
C ASN A 38 15.32 -7.70 15.53
N GLN A 39 16.15 -7.65 16.58
CA GLN A 39 15.94 -8.37 17.84
C GLN A 39 14.98 -7.62 18.76
N THR A 40 15.19 -6.31 18.96
CA THR A 40 14.26 -5.48 19.77
C THR A 40 12.94 -5.23 19.05
N GLY A 41 12.92 -5.27 17.71
CA GLY A 41 11.72 -4.98 16.92
C GLY A 41 11.22 -3.55 17.11
N PHE A 42 12.11 -2.64 17.51
CA PHE A 42 11.81 -1.23 17.68
C PHE A 42 11.45 -0.61 16.31
N PRO A 43 10.32 0.10 16.20
CA PRO A 43 9.90 0.65 14.94
C PRO A 43 10.63 1.96 14.64
N GLU A 44 11.23 2.05 13.47
CA GLU A 44 12.04 3.19 13.05
C GLU A 44 11.82 3.49 11.56
N LEU A 45 11.69 4.76 11.20
CA LEU A 45 11.63 5.18 9.81
C LEU A 45 13.05 5.27 9.24
N ARG A 46 13.34 4.49 8.20
CA ARG A 46 14.69 4.41 7.61
C ARG A 46 14.68 4.68 6.11
N VAL A 47 15.71 5.37 5.62
CA VAL A 47 15.90 5.69 4.20
C VAL A 47 15.77 4.46 3.27
N PRO A 48 16.34 3.27 3.57
CA PRO A 48 16.18 2.10 2.71
C PRO A 48 14.72 1.68 2.50
N SER A 49 13.88 1.77 3.55
CA SER A 49 12.46 1.44 3.47
C SER A 49 11.71 2.40 2.55
N ILE A 50 12.00 3.71 2.66
CA ILE A 50 11.42 4.74 1.80
C ILE A 50 11.90 4.57 0.35
N LYS A 51 13.20 4.33 0.16
CA LYS A 51 13.78 4.07 -1.16
C LYS A 51 13.12 2.88 -1.86
N GLY A 52 12.84 1.80 -1.14
CA GLY A 52 12.11 0.65 -1.67
C GLY A 52 10.69 1.00 -2.15
N ALA A 53 9.98 1.84 -1.40
CA ALA A 53 8.64 2.32 -1.78
C ALA A 53 8.69 3.27 -2.99
N LEU A 54 9.65 4.19 -3.04
CA LEU A 54 9.87 5.06 -4.20
C LEU A 54 10.23 4.27 -5.46
N ARG A 55 11.11 3.26 -5.36
CA ARG A 55 11.40 2.34 -6.47
C ARG A 55 10.15 1.66 -6.99
N PHE A 56 9.26 1.22 -6.10
CA PHE A 56 7.97 0.63 -6.50
C PHE A 56 7.10 1.61 -7.27
N TRP A 57 6.88 2.82 -6.74
CA TRP A 57 6.02 3.81 -7.40
C TRP A 57 6.62 4.34 -8.70
N TRP A 58 7.94 4.54 -8.75
CA TRP A 58 8.64 4.85 -9.97
C TRP A 58 8.37 3.78 -11.04
N ARG A 59 8.52 2.47 -10.72
CA ARG A 59 8.22 1.40 -11.68
C ARG A 59 6.74 1.37 -12.09
N ALA A 60 5.84 1.61 -11.14
CA ALA A 60 4.40 1.58 -11.38
C ALA A 60 3.95 2.68 -12.37
N LEU A 61 4.67 3.79 -12.46
CA LEU A 61 4.38 4.91 -13.37
C LEU A 61 5.00 4.74 -14.77
N ARG A 62 5.85 3.72 -14.98
CA ARG A 62 6.57 3.53 -16.25
C ARG A 62 5.80 2.78 -17.33
N TRP A 63 4.73 2.07 -16.98
CA TRP A 63 4.00 1.26 -17.95
C TRP A 63 3.56 2.09 -19.17
N ARG A 64 3.00 3.29 -18.93
CA ARG A 64 2.53 4.23 -19.97
C ARG A 64 3.58 4.68 -20.99
N GLN A 65 4.87 4.43 -20.75
CA GLN A 65 5.98 4.85 -21.62
C GLN A 65 6.40 3.79 -22.65
N GLY A 66 5.61 2.74 -22.85
CA GLY A 66 5.94 1.72 -23.87
C GLY A 66 7.10 0.78 -23.53
N ILE A 67 7.80 0.97 -22.39
CA ILE A 67 9.00 0.20 -22.07
C ILE A 67 8.73 -1.27 -21.73
N SER A 68 9.69 -2.13 -22.03
CA SER A 68 9.73 -3.55 -21.65
C SER A 68 10.22 -3.76 -20.22
N VAL A 69 10.00 -4.96 -19.66
CA VAL A 69 10.55 -5.34 -18.33
C VAL A 69 12.09 -5.26 -18.30
N ALA A 70 12.77 -5.60 -19.40
CA ALA A 70 14.22 -5.53 -19.49
C ALA A 70 14.72 -4.08 -19.38
N GLN A 71 14.15 -3.18 -20.18
CA GLN A 71 14.45 -1.75 -20.13
C GLN A 71 14.11 -1.14 -18.76
N LEU A 72 12.99 -1.52 -18.15
CA LEU A 72 12.61 -1.08 -16.82
C LEU A 72 13.68 -1.42 -15.77
N ARG A 73 14.17 -2.66 -15.77
CA ARG A 73 15.20 -3.12 -14.83
C ARG A 73 16.51 -2.38 -15.03
N GLU A 74 16.92 -2.19 -16.27
CA GLU A 74 18.13 -1.45 -16.61
C GLU A 74 18.04 0.01 -16.14
N GLN A 75 16.96 0.70 -16.47
CA GLN A 75 16.75 2.09 -16.04
C GLN A 75 16.66 2.21 -14.51
N GLU A 76 15.96 1.29 -13.84
CA GLU A 76 15.86 1.28 -12.38
C GLU A 76 17.22 1.07 -11.72
N ALA A 77 18.01 0.12 -12.23
CA ALA A 77 19.35 -0.19 -11.74
C ALA A 77 20.29 1.00 -11.92
N ARG A 78 20.27 1.64 -13.10
CA ARG A 78 21.05 2.85 -13.37
C ARG A 78 20.66 4.02 -12.48
N LEU A 79 19.41 4.11 -12.03
CA LEU A 79 18.92 5.22 -11.20
C LEU A 79 19.17 5.00 -9.71
N PHE A 80 18.68 3.88 -9.18
CA PHE A 80 18.66 3.59 -7.75
C PHE A 80 19.81 2.68 -7.28
N GLY A 81 20.66 2.22 -8.19
CA GLY A 81 21.72 1.26 -7.95
C GLY A 81 21.25 -0.19 -8.01
N SER A 82 22.21 -1.09 -8.22
CA SER A 82 22.05 -2.55 -8.22
C SER A 82 23.21 -3.19 -7.46
N ALA A 83 23.06 -4.45 -7.04
CA ALA A 83 24.16 -5.26 -6.49
C ALA A 83 25.12 -5.77 -7.58
N ASP A 84 24.85 -5.44 -8.84
CA ASP A 84 25.68 -5.75 -10.00
C ASP A 84 26.95 -4.88 -9.99
N SER A 85 28.12 -5.53 -10.07
CA SER A 85 29.43 -4.88 -10.06
C SER A 85 29.65 -3.91 -11.22
N THR A 86 28.89 -4.05 -12.32
CA THR A 86 28.99 -3.19 -13.51
C THR A 86 28.19 -1.88 -13.39
N ILE A 87 27.16 -1.84 -12.54
CA ILE A 87 26.27 -0.68 -12.41
C ILE A 87 26.64 0.18 -11.20
N GLY A 88 27.07 -0.44 -10.10
CA GLY A 88 27.57 0.27 -8.92
C GLY A 88 26.49 0.99 -8.10
N ARG A 89 26.90 2.09 -7.44
CA ARG A 89 26.11 2.81 -6.43
C ARG A 89 24.92 3.58 -7.03
N SER A 90 23.97 3.90 -6.15
CA SER A 90 22.81 4.77 -6.46
C SER A 90 23.26 6.14 -6.95
N ARG A 91 22.70 6.63 -8.05
CA ARG A 91 22.96 8.00 -8.54
C ARG A 91 22.04 9.05 -7.93
N VAL A 92 21.05 8.61 -7.15
CA VAL A 92 20.25 9.45 -6.27
C VAL A 92 20.70 9.23 -4.82
N SER A 93 20.98 10.33 -4.12
CA SER A 93 21.18 10.36 -2.68
C SER A 93 19.85 10.64 -1.99
N LEU A 94 19.59 9.98 -0.87
CA LEU A 94 18.39 10.17 -0.07
C LEU A 94 18.79 10.42 1.39
N ALA A 95 18.24 11.48 1.98
CA ALA A 95 18.42 11.81 3.38
C ALA A 95 17.05 12.03 4.03
N LEU A 96 16.92 11.54 5.27
CA LEU A 96 15.74 11.77 6.09
C LEU A 96 16.10 12.83 7.14
N THR A 97 15.36 13.92 7.17
CA THR A 97 15.52 15.01 8.14
C THR A 97 14.16 15.37 8.74
N GLY A 98 14.15 16.28 9.70
CA GLY A 98 12.90 16.86 10.17
C GLY A 98 11.92 15.84 10.72
N MET A 99 12.42 14.75 11.31
CA MET A 99 11.61 13.91 12.21
C MET A 99 11.36 14.73 13.48
N THR A 100 10.60 15.81 13.35
CA THR A 100 10.03 16.50 14.49
C THR A 100 8.93 15.59 15.00
N PRO A 101 9.08 15.05 16.21
CA PRO A 101 7.93 14.52 16.89
C PRO A 101 6.99 15.72 17.09
N SER A 102 5.97 15.87 16.25
CA SER A 102 4.84 16.72 16.58
C SER A 102 4.24 16.10 17.85
N SER A 103 4.74 16.53 19.02
CA SER A 103 4.52 15.94 20.34
C SER A 103 4.83 14.42 20.48
N GLY A 104 6.11 14.03 20.36
CA GLY A 104 6.59 12.65 20.61
C GLY A 104 6.02 11.62 19.62
N ALA A 105 6.86 10.97 18.80
CA ALA A 105 6.39 9.86 17.96
C ALA A 105 5.87 8.78 18.91
N LYS A 106 4.54 8.66 19.03
CA LYS A 106 3.95 7.69 19.95
C LYS A 106 4.24 6.31 19.36
N VAL A 107 5.15 5.57 19.99
CA VAL A 107 5.43 4.19 19.61
C VAL A 107 4.49 3.29 20.40
N SER A 108 3.73 2.43 19.72
CA SER A 108 3.07 1.31 20.38
C SER A 108 4.05 0.15 20.48
N LYS A 109 4.16 -0.44 21.67
CA LYS A 109 5.05 -1.58 21.94
C LYS A 109 4.41 -2.90 21.49
N ARG A 110 5.24 -3.92 21.30
CA ARG A 110 4.78 -5.31 21.19
C ARG A 110 3.88 -5.65 22.40
N GLY A 111 2.79 -6.37 22.15
CA GLY A 111 1.82 -6.75 23.19
C GLY A 111 0.72 -5.73 23.48
N ALA A 112 0.83 -4.48 23.01
CA ALA A 112 -0.25 -3.50 23.07
C ALA A 112 -1.48 -4.02 22.30
N LYS A 113 -2.69 -3.58 22.68
CA LYS A 113 -3.91 -3.93 21.94
C LYS A 113 -4.00 -3.10 20.66
N VAL A 114 -4.43 -3.72 19.57
CA VAL A 114 -4.66 -3.04 18.29
C VAL A 114 -5.72 -1.93 18.41
N SER A 115 -6.68 -2.06 19.33
CA SER A 115 -7.69 -1.04 19.63
C SER A 115 -7.08 0.23 20.24
N GLU A 116 -5.88 0.15 20.78
CA GLU A 116 -5.18 1.35 21.24
C GLU A 116 -4.72 2.21 20.07
N LEU A 117 -4.62 1.68 18.83
CA LEU A 117 -4.11 2.42 17.66
C LEU A 117 -5.04 3.50 17.13
N PHE A 118 -6.28 3.57 17.62
CA PHE A 118 -7.23 4.62 17.28
C PHE A 118 -6.88 5.99 17.88
N ASP A 119 -6.13 6.01 18.99
CA ASP A 119 -5.82 7.24 19.73
C ASP A 119 -4.77 8.10 18.98
N ALA A 120 -5.20 8.98 18.09
CA ALA A 120 -4.35 10.06 17.58
C ALA A 120 -4.37 11.31 18.49
N ALA A 121 -5.35 11.45 19.39
CA ALA A 121 -5.53 12.68 20.19
C ALA A 121 -6.16 12.48 21.58
N GLY A 122 -5.98 11.33 22.23
CA GLY A 122 -6.41 11.16 23.64
C GLY A 122 -7.93 11.18 23.92
N ALA A 123 -8.77 11.13 22.88
CA ALA A 123 -10.21 11.36 22.98
C ALA A 123 -11.07 10.09 23.16
N ARG A 124 -10.53 9.00 23.72
CA ARG A 124 -11.35 7.83 24.07
C ARG A 124 -11.53 7.72 25.58
N THR A 125 -12.78 7.55 26.00
CA THR A 125 -13.09 7.09 27.35
C THR A 125 -12.52 5.67 27.55
N THR A 126 -12.23 5.29 28.80
CA THR A 126 -11.70 3.96 29.17
C THR A 126 -12.53 2.80 28.61
N GLN A 127 -13.81 3.02 28.32
CA GLN A 127 -14.76 2.04 27.78
C GLN A 127 -14.57 1.78 26.29
N GLN A 128 -14.19 2.78 25.49
CA GLN A 128 -13.94 2.62 24.05
C GLN A 128 -12.59 1.92 23.76
N ARG A 129 -11.57 2.10 24.62
CA ARG A 129 -10.30 1.35 24.55
C ARG A 129 -10.47 -0.17 24.69
N ARG A 130 -11.58 -0.61 25.31
CA ARG A 130 -11.91 -2.02 25.54
C ARG A 130 -12.56 -2.70 24.32
N GLN A 131 -13.03 -1.96 23.32
CA GLN A 131 -13.69 -2.58 22.18
C GLN A 131 -12.65 -3.24 21.23
N PRO A 132 -12.95 -4.46 20.74
CA PRO A 132 -12.08 -5.13 19.77
C PRO A 132 -12.02 -4.34 18.45
N ALA A 133 -10.89 -4.40 17.75
CA ALA A 133 -10.71 -3.85 16.40
C ALA A 133 -10.58 -4.99 15.36
N PRO A 134 -11.67 -5.73 15.08
CA PRO A 134 -11.61 -6.92 14.23
C PRO A 134 -11.16 -6.62 12.79
N GLY A 135 -11.46 -5.43 12.26
CA GLY A 135 -11.05 -4.99 10.93
C GLY A 135 -9.55 -4.78 10.82
N LEU A 136 -8.94 -4.00 11.73
CA LEU A 136 -7.50 -3.80 11.83
C LEU A 136 -6.79 -5.11 12.16
N THR A 137 -7.40 -5.98 12.97
CA THR A 137 -6.87 -7.34 13.22
C THR A 137 -6.82 -8.16 11.93
N TYR A 138 -7.88 -8.11 11.11
CA TYR A 138 -7.94 -8.81 9.83
C TYR A 138 -6.92 -8.25 8.81
N LEU A 139 -6.87 -6.92 8.66
CA LEU A 139 -5.92 -6.25 7.78
C LEU A 139 -4.47 -6.50 8.22
N GLY A 140 -4.24 -6.44 9.53
CA GLY A 140 -2.97 -6.63 10.21
C GLY A 140 -2.61 -8.09 10.47
N TYR A 141 -3.28 -9.07 9.84
CA TYR A 141 -2.96 -10.49 10.00
C TYR A 141 -1.44 -10.75 9.92
N GLY A 142 -0.88 -11.43 10.92
CA GLY A 142 0.57 -11.69 11.06
C GLY A 142 1.38 -10.55 11.70
N LEU A 143 0.76 -9.40 11.95
CA LEU A 143 1.26 -8.32 12.80
C LEU A 143 0.42 -8.17 14.08
N VAL A 144 -0.81 -8.71 14.06
CA VAL A 144 -1.76 -8.70 15.17
C VAL A 144 -2.24 -10.12 15.43
N THR A 145 -2.23 -10.55 16.70
CA THR A 145 -2.73 -11.85 17.12
C THR A 145 -4.25 -11.88 17.05
N ALA A 146 -4.83 -12.83 16.28
CA ALA A 146 -6.28 -12.89 16.10
C ALA A 146 -7.06 -13.27 17.38
N LYS A 147 -6.41 -13.95 18.34
CA LYS A 147 -7.05 -14.43 19.59
C LYS A 147 -7.39 -13.29 20.54
N ASP A 148 -6.46 -12.35 20.72
CA ASP A 148 -6.56 -11.31 21.74
C ASP A 148 -6.28 -9.90 21.20
N GLY A 149 -6.07 -9.74 19.89
CA GLY A 149 -5.86 -8.45 19.24
C GLY A 149 -4.56 -7.76 19.66
N LYS A 150 -3.55 -8.49 20.13
CA LYS A 150 -2.26 -7.89 20.53
C LYS A 150 -1.32 -7.72 19.34
N LEU A 151 -0.48 -6.69 19.40
CA LEU A 151 0.55 -6.47 18.40
C LEU A 151 1.72 -7.45 18.57
N GLU A 152 2.10 -8.13 17.48
CA GLU A 152 3.24 -9.05 17.44
C GLU A 152 4.59 -8.32 17.39
N ARG A 153 4.59 -7.02 17.05
CA ARG A 153 5.74 -6.12 17.05
C ARG A 153 5.29 -4.68 17.27
N GLY A 154 6.22 -3.80 17.63
CA GLY A 154 5.91 -2.38 17.79
C GLY A 154 5.58 -1.68 16.46
N CYS A 155 4.92 -0.52 16.55
CA CYS A 155 4.64 0.33 15.39
C CYS A 155 4.77 1.82 15.71
N LEU A 156 5.10 2.62 14.69
CA LEU A 156 4.97 4.07 14.73
C LEU A 156 3.49 4.44 14.64
N ARG A 157 3.04 5.39 15.46
CA ARG A 157 1.67 5.89 15.41
C ARG A 157 1.61 7.24 14.70
N PRO A 158 0.54 7.50 13.94
CA PRO A 158 0.28 8.80 13.36
C PRO A 158 -0.25 9.82 14.40
N PRO A 159 -0.12 11.14 14.15
CA PRO A 159 0.64 11.73 13.05
C PRO A 159 2.15 11.70 13.33
N LEU A 160 2.96 11.55 12.27
CA LEU A 160 4.41 11.73 12.35
C LEU A 160 4.89 12.45 11.09
N ALA A 161 5.33 13.69 11.24
CA ALA A 161 5.91 14.46 10.15
C ALA A 161 7.39 14.07 9.94
N PHE A 162 7.82 14.06 8.68
CA PHE A 162 9.21 13.86 8.31
C PHE A 162 9.50 14.46 6.93
N GLN A 163 10.75 14.84 6.70
CA GLN A 163 11.20 15.40 5.44
C GLN A 163 12.13 14.41 4.74
N LEU A 164 11.84 14.11 3.47
CA LEU A 164 12.71 13.35 2.61
C LEU A 164 13.41 14.30 1.63
N SER A 165 14.73 14.39 1.72
CA SER A 165 15.56 15.07 0.73
C SER A 165 16.11 14.06 -0.27
N LEU A 166 15.96 14.32 -1.56
CA LEU A 166 16.57 13.58 -2.66
C LEU A 166 17.47 14.53 -3.44
N MET A 167 18.70 14.10 -3.73
CA MET A 167 19.67 14.88 -4.50
C MET A 167 20.30 14.04 -5.61
N PHE A 168 20.55 14.65 -6.78
CA PHE A 168 21.29 14.02 -7.88
C PHE A 168 22.00 15.06 -8.77
N ASP A 169 23.07 14.63 -9.45
CA ASP A 169 23.80 15.47 -10.41
C ASP A 169 23.08 15.44 -11.78
N PRO A 170 22.62 16.59 -12.30
CA PRO A 170 21.96 16.67 -13.60
C PRO A 170 22.89 16.32 -14.77
N ARG A 171 24.22 16.50 -14.65
CA ARG A 171 25.19 16.26 -15.73
C ARG A 171 25.39 14.78 -16.02
N GLU A 172 25.09 13.91 -15.07
CA GLU A 172 25.16 12.46 -15.27
C GLU A 172 24.00 11.91 -16.14
N ARG A 173 23.11 12.79 -16.62
CA ARG A 173 21.87 12.42 -17.29
C ARG A 173 21.64 13.27 -18.53
N GLN A 174 21.33 12.60 -19.64
CA GLN A 174 20.98 13.25 -20.90
C GLN A 174 19.69 14.09 -20.83
N ASP A 175 18.81 13.84 -19.84
CA ASP A 175 17.59 14.61 -19.61
C ASP A 175 17.28 14.73 -18.11
N ALA A 176 17.87 15.76 -17.48
CA ALA A 176 17.68 16.04 -16.06
C ALA A 176 16.22 16.43 -15.74
N LYS A 177 15.55 17.17 -16.64
CA LYS A 177 14.17 17.63 -16.44
C LYS A 177 13.20 16.44 -16.39
N ALA A 178 13.27 15.54 -17.37
CA ALA A 178 12.43 14.35 -17.37
C ALA A 178 12.69 13.48 -16.13
N LEU A 179 13.93 13.37 -15.66
CA LEU A 179 14.23 12.65 -14.43
C LEU A 179 13.62 13.31 -13.19
N THR A 180 13.74 14.64 -13.06
CA THR A 180 13.08 15.41 -11.99
C THR A 180 11.58 15.16 -11.96
N GLU A 181 10.91 15.23 -13.12
CA GLU A 181 9.47 14.96 -13.23
C GLU A 181 9.11 13.53 -12.81
N GLN A 182 9.91 12.53 -13.22
CA GLN A 182 9.68 11.13 -12.87
C GLN A 182 9.84 10.86 -11.37
N LEU A 183 10.83 11.50 -10.74
CA LEU A 183 11.05 11.39 -9.29
C LEU A 183 9.95 12.14 -8.52
N ALA A 184 9.53 13.31 -8.99
CA ALA A 184 8.43 14.08 -8.41
C ALA A 184 7.12 13.27 -8.46
N GLN A 185 6.81 12.67 -9.61
CA GLN A 185 5.62 11.81 -9.76
C GLN A 185 5.69 10.58 -8.86
N ALA A 186 6.87 9.96 -8.69
CA ALA A 186 7.03 8.83 -7.77
C ALA A 186 6.80 9.24 -6.30
N MET A 187 7.28 10.43 -5.90
CA MET A 187 7.03 11.00 -4.58
C MET A 187 5.54 11.31 -4.36
N GLN A 188 4.89 11.91 -5.36
CA GLN A 188 3.45 12.18 -5.35
C GLN A 188 2.64 10.89 -5.27
N ALA A 189 2.95 9.88 -6.07
CA ALA A 189 2.27 8.59 -6.05
C ALA A 189 2.43 7.86 -4.71
N LEU A 190 3.61 7.92 -4.08
CA LEU A 190 3.80 7.44 -2.72
C LEU A 190 2.88 8.17 -1.73
N GLY A 191 2.79 9.49 -1.85
CA GLY A 191 1.98 10.36 -0.99
C GLY A 191 0.47 10.26 -1.18
N LEU A 192 0.01 9.84 -2.36
CA LEU A 192 -1.42 9.82 -2.71
C LEU A 192 -2.02 8.41 -2.67
N LEU A 193 -1.20 7.38 -2.87
CA LEU A 193 -1.65 6.01 -3.10
C LEU A 193 -0.90 4.96 -2.26
N GLY A 194 0.18 5.36 -1.57
CA GLY A 194 1.19 4.47 -1.04
C GLY A 194 1.29 4.43 0.48
N GLY A 195 2.27 3.65 0.96
CA GLY A 195 2.56 3.52 2.37
C GLY A 195 3.87 2.77 2.60
N LEU A 196 4.37 2.84 3.83
CA LEU A 196 5.64 2.30 4.27
C LEU A 196 5.45 1.15 5.26
N GLY A 197 6.38 0.18 5.22
CA GLY A 197 6.39 -0.93 6.18
C GLY A 197 5.46 -2.09 5.83
N ALA A 198 5.26 -2.96 6.81
CA ALA A 198 4.50 -4.19 6.65
C ALA A 198 3.00 -3.89 6.50
N ARG A 199 2.34 -4.64 5.61
CA ARG A 199 0.90 -4.51 5.28
C ARG A 199 0.54 -3.14 4.69
N SER A 200 1.48 -2.43 4.06
CA SER A 200 1.20 -1.15 3.40
C SER A 200 0.16 -1.19 2.29
N ARG A 201 0.10 -2.30 1.54
CA ARG A 201 -0.97 -2.53 0.54
C ARG A 201 -2.37 -2.71 1.16
N ARG A 202 -2.48 -2.79 2.48
CA ARG A 202 -3.72 -2.92 3.25
C ARG A 202 -3.99 -1.70 4.14
N GLY A 203 -3.39 -0.55 3.83
CA GLY A 203 -3.69 0.72 4.49
C GLY A 203 -2.79 1.08 5.67
N PHE A 204 -2.08 0.13 6.29
CA PHE A 204 -1.11 0.46 7.34
C PHE A 204 0.07 1.25 6.77
N GLY A 205 0.61 2.18 7.55
CA GLY A 205 1.80 2.93 7.16
C GLY A 205 1.60 3.89 5.99
N SER A 206 0.36 4.23 5.65
CA SER A 206 0.03 5.27 4.67
C SER A 206 0.77 6.57 5.04
N VAL A 207 1.42 7.18 4.06
CA VAL A 207 2.13 8.46 4.20
C VAL A 207 1.55 9.45 3.20
N ALA A 208 1.17 10.63 3.65
CA ALA A 208 0.62 11.70 2.84
C ALA A 208 1.71 12.72 2.49
N LEU A 209 1.84 13.09 1.21
CA LEU A 209 2.71 14.19 0.80
C LEU A 209 2.01 15.51 1.15
N ARG A 210 2.69 16.39 1.89
CA ARG A 210 2.21 17.72 2.30
C ARG A 210 2.66 18.80 1.32
N ALA A 211 3.93 18.77 0.95
CA ALA A 211 4.51 19.66 -0.06
C ALA A 211 5.71 19.00 -0.73
N LEU A 212 6.02 19.43 -1.95
CA LEU A 212 7.26 19.10 -2.66
C LEU A 212 7.91 20.38 -3.15
N ARG A 213 9.18 20.56 -2.80
CA ARG A 213 10.02 21.66 -3.26
C ARG A 213 11.15 21.15 -4.14
N ILE A 214 11.46 21.87 -5.22
CA ILE A 214 12.56 21.56 -6.14
C ILE A 214 13.44 22.80 -6.20
N ASP A 215 14.71 22.68 -5.80
CA ASP A 215 15.66 23.78 -5.71
C ASP A 215 15.14 24.99 -4.91
N GLY A 216 14.33 24.69 -3.88
CA GLY A 216 13.72 25.69 -3.00
C GLY A 216 12.34 26.18 -3.45
N GLU A 217 11.98 25.99 -4.72
CA GLU A 217 10.70 26.43 -5.28
C GLU A 217 9.58 25.43 -4.99
N ASN A 218 8.38 25.92 -4.70
CA ASN A 218 7.22 25.08 -4.44
C ASN A 218 6.70 24.45 -5.74
N ALA A 219 6.86 23.13 -5.88
CA ALA A 219 6.48 22.40 -7.07
C ALA A 219 5.12 21.69 -6.93
N TRP A 220 4.68 21.39 -5.71
CA TRP A 220 3.42 20.69 -5.44
C TRP A 220 2.95 20.87 -4.00
N GLU A 221 1.63 20.94 -3.81
CA GLU A 221 0.98 20.99 -2.50
C GLU A 221 -0.15 19.97 -2.37
N ALA A 222 -0.40 19.55 -1.13
CA ALA A 222 -1.45 18.60 -0.78
C ALA A 222 -2.85 19.05 -1.21
N PRO A 223 -3.71 18.13 -1.67
CA PRO A 223 -5.11 18.43 -1.92
C PRO A 223 -5.83 18.74 -0.60
N LYS A 224 -6.60 19.83 -0.59
CA LYS A 224 -7.39 20.29 0.57
C LYS A 224 -8.78 19.67 0.59
N THR A 225 -9.31 19.29 -0.57
CA THR A 225 -10.63 18.68 -0.71
C THR A 225 -10.56 17.27 -1.33
N PRO A 226 -11.57 16.40 -1.10
CA PRO A 226 -11.66 15.12 -1.81
C PRO A 226 -11.70 15.26 -3.33
N GLY A 227 -12.35 16.32 -3.85
CA GLY A 227 -12.40 16.61 -5.29
C GLY A 227 -11.01 16.96 -5.87
N GLU A 228 -10.20 17.73 -5.14
CA GLU A 228 -8.80 17.98 -5.52
C GLU A 228 -7.97 16.70 -5.47
N LEU A 229 -8.17 15.86 -4.44
CA LEU A 229 -7.49 14.57 -4.34
C LEU A 229 -7.78 13.69 -5.57
N VAL A 230 -9.05 13.61 -6.00
CA VAL A 230 -9.44 12.92 -7.24
C VAL A 230 -8.68 13.47 -8.45
N LYS A 231 -8.59 14.80 -8.60
CA LYS A 231 -7.84 15.45 -9.70
C LYS A 231 -6.35 15.12 -9.65
N ARG A 232 -5.73 15.14 -8.46
CA ARG A 232 -4.31 14.80 -8.28
C ARG A 232 -4.03 13.32 -8.61
N ILE A 233 -4.91 12.41 -8.21
CA ILE A 233 -4.78 10.99 -8.56
C ILE A 233 -4.92 10.79 -10.07
N ARG A 234 -5.89 11.45 -10.72
CA ARG A 234 -6.05 11.38 -12.18
C ARG A 234 -4.78 11.85 -12.90
N ALA A 235 -4.17 12.94 -12.45
CA ALA A 235 -2.95 13.49 -13.04
C ALA A 235 -1.75 12.50 -13.02
N LEU A 236 -1.72 11.53 -12.09
CA LEU A 236 -0.66 10.50 -12.06
C LEU A 236 -0.69 9.57 -13.27
N HIS A 237 -1.86 9.38 -13.91
CA HIS A 237 -1.96 8.57 -15.12
C HIS A 237 -1.27 9.23 -16.31
N GLY A 238 -1.35 10.57 -16.40
CA GLY A 238 -0.88 11.36 -17.54
C GLY A 238 -1.40 10.82 -18.88
N ASN A 239 -0.67 11.06 -19.96
CA ASN A 239 -1.04 10.57 -21.29
C ASN A 239 -0.52 9.14 -21.47
N ASP A 240 -1.42 8.16 -21.57
CA ASP A 240 -1.04 6.76 -21.84
C ASP A 240 -0.79 6.56 -23.34
N THR A 241 0.49 6.51 -23.73
CA THR A 241 0.88 6.29 -25.14
C THR A 241 0.49 4.91 -25.69
N ARG A 242 -0.01 4.00 -24.83
CA ARG A 242 -0.46 2.66 -25.21
C ARG A 242 -1.97 2.54 -25.43
N SER A 243 -2.76 3.60 -25.24
CA SER A 243 -4.17 3.56 -25.62
C SER A 243 -4.29 3.64 -27.15
N SER A 244 -4.47 2.49 -27.81
CA SER A 244 -4.85 2.46 -29.23
C SER A 244 -6.36 2.57 -29.37
N ASP A 245 -6.84 3.31 -30.36
CA ASP A 245 -8.27 3.46 -30.66
C ASP A 245 -8.96 2.15 -31.16
N SER A 246 -8.21 1.08 -31.45
CA SER A 246 -8.72 -0.08 -32.20
C SER A 246 -8.55 -1.46 -31.53
N GLY A 247 -8.41 -1.55 -30.20
CA GLY A 247 -8.37 -2.85 -29.52
C GLY A 247 -8.48 -2.82 -27.99
N PRO A 248 -8.71 -3.97 -27.33
CA PRO A 248 -8.76 -4.04 -25.88
C PRO A 248 -7.41 -3.70 -25.27
N THR A 249 -7.37 -2.72 -24.37
CA THR A 249 -6.14 -2.29 -23.69
C THR A 249 -5.43 -3.49 -23.06
N PRO A 250 -4.15 -3.78 -23.33
CA PRO A 250 -3.47 -4.91 -22.74
C PRO A 250 -3.25 -4.73 -21.22
N LEU A 251 -3.20 -5.84 -20.48
CA LEU A 251 -2.81 -5.80 -19.07
C LEU A 251 -1.29 -5.54 -18.93
N PRO A 252 -0.88 -4.68 -17.99
CA PRO A 252 0.52 -4.49 -17.66
C PRO A 252 1.24 -5.80 -17.30
N GLU A 253 2.51 -5.92 -17.66
CA GLU A 253 3.33 -7.09 -17.28
C GLU A 253 3.74 -7.09 -15.79
N TRP A 254 3.69 -5.93 -15.14
CA TRP A 254 3.92 -5.75 -13.70
C TRP A 254 2.83 -4.86 -13.11
N THR A 255 2.66 -4.86 -11.78
CA THR A 255 1.72 -3.96 -11.11
C THR A 255 2.08 -2.50 -11.39
N ALA A 256 1.24 -1.82 -12.17
CA ALA A 256 1.49 -0.48 -12.70
C ALA A 256 0.18 0.28 -12.92
N LEU A 257 0.27 1.62 -12.96
CA LEU A 257 -0.82 2.44 -13.47
C LEU A 257 -0.97 2.20 -14.98
N SER A 258 -2.22 2.11 -15.44
CA SER A 258 -2.62 1.87 -16.82
C SER A 258 -4.09 2.25 -16.98
N ALA A 259 -4.58 2.31 -18.22
CA ALA A 259 -6.00 2.54 -18.48
C ALA A 259 -6.96 1.49 -17.84
N ARG A 260 -6.47 0.32 -17.38
CA ARG A 260 -7.28 -0.66 -16.63
C ARG A 260 -7.30 -0.41 -15.11
N THR A 261 -6.56 0.58 -14.62
CA THR A 261 -6.48 0.88 -13.19
C THR A 261 -7.75 1.57 -12.73
N ARG A 262 -8.28 1.14 -11.58
CA ARG A 262 -9.43 1.77 -10.92
C ARG A 262 -8.99 2.40 -9.61
N HIS A 263 -9.41 3.63 -9.36
CA HIS A 263 -9.24 4.29 -8.06
C HIS A 263 -10.61 4.68 -7.50
N LEU A 264 -10.83 4.34 -6.23
CA LEU A 264 -12.02 4.72 -5.49
C LEU A 264 -11.60 5.55 -4.28
N VAL A 265 -12.16 6.75 -4.14
CA VAL A 265 -11.93 7.68 -3.04
C VAL A 265 -13.16 7.65 -2.14
N LEU A 266 -13.01 7.11 -0.94
CA LEU A 266 -14.04 7.00 0.09
C LEU A 266 -13.88 8.15 1.09
N VAL A 267 -14.89 9.01 1.20
CA VAL A 267 -14.86 10.21 2.03
C VAL A 267 -15.53 9.93 3.37
N GLY A 268 -14.75 9.92 4.45
CA GLY A 268 -15.28 9.74 5.81
C GLY A 268 -15.93 10.99 6.37
N ARG A 269 -16.70 10.80 7.44
CA ARG A 269 -17.34 11.90 8.19
C ARG A 269 -16.30 12.66 9.04
N PRO A 270 -16.08 13.97 8.83
CA PRO A 270 -15.11 14.77 9.60
C PRO A 270 -15.45 14.85 11.10
N ASP A 271 -16.72 15.01 11.44
CA ASP A 271 -17.20 15.28 12.81
C ASP A 271 -17.55 14.01 13.62
N ALA A 272 -17.24 12.82 13.09
CA ALA A 272 -17.41 11.61 13.87
C ALA A 272 -16.38 11.60 15.02
N GLN A 273 -16.78 11.17 16.22
CA GLN A 273 -15.84 10.87 17.33
C GLN A 273 -14.68 9.95 16.88
N ASP A 274 -14.87 9.22 15.79
CA ASP A 274 -13.95 8.30 15.13
C ASP A 274 -13.40 8.84 13.78
N GLY A 275 -13.36 10.15 13.54
CA GLY A 275 -12.97 10.79 12.26
C GLY A 275 -11.48 10.71 11.86
N THR A 276 -10.90 9.50 11.81
CA THR A 276 -9.50 9.28 11.41
C THR A 276 -9.38 8.29 10.26
N PRO A 277 -8.31 8.38 9.43
CA PRO A 277 -8.05 7.36 8.42
C PRO A 277 -7.91 5.95 9.01
N THR A 278 -7.42 5.82 10.24
CA THR A 278 -7.32 4.54 10.95
C THR A 278 -8.68 3.93 11.28
N HIS A 279 -9.68 4.74 11.63
CA HIS A 279 -11.04 4.26 11.87
C HIS A 279 -11.75 3.85 10.58
N LEU A 280 -11.64 4.65 9.51
CA LEU A 280 -12.13 4.22 8.20
C LEU A 280 -11.46 2.91 7.77
N LEU A 281 -10.18 2.73 8.09
CA LEU A 281 -9.45 1.50 7.80
C LEU A 281 -9.98 0.30 8.60
N GLU A 282 -10.33 0.48 9.87
CA GLU A 282 -11.04 -0.54 10.67
C GLU A 282 -12.34 -0.95 9.97
N GLN A 283 -13.17 0.01 9.55
CA GLN A 283 -14.46 -0.26 8.90
C GLN A 283 -14.29 -0.97 7.56
N LEU A 284 -13.31 -0.55 6.75
CA LEU A 284 -12.96 -1.24 5.52
C LEU A 284 -12.50 -2.69 5.79
N GLY A 285 -11.74 -2.90 6.86
CA GLY A 285 -11.32 -4.22 7.32
C GLY A 285 -12.50 -5.11 7.69
N GLN A 286 -13.50 -4.56 8.40
CA GLN A 286 -14.75 -5.26 8.71
C GLN A 286 -15.53 -5.61 7.43
N GLU A 287 -15.64 -4.69 6.48
CA GLU A 287 -16.29 -4.98 5.18
C GLU A 287 -15.55 -6.07 4.39
N LEU A 288 -14.22 -6.11 4.44
CA LEU A 288 -13.46 -7.21 3.86
C LEU A 288 -13.75 -8.55 4.56
N VAL A 289 -13.97 -8.56 5.88
CA VAL A 289 -14.41 -9.76 6.61
C VAL A 289 -15.78 -10.20 6.12
N ARG A 290 -16.76 -9.29 6.04
CA ARG A 290 -18.12 -9.58 5.51
C ARG A 290 -18.06 -10.13 4.09
N PHE A 291 -17.25 -9.52 3.24
CA PHE A 291 -17.09 -9.92 1.84
C PHE A 291 -16.43 -11.29 1.67
N ARG A 292 -15.39 -11.59 2.46
CA ARG A 292 -14.48 -12.73 2.20
C ARG A 292 -14.65 -13.92 3.12
N SER A 293 -15.26 -13.76 4.29
CA SER A 293 -15.26 -14.80 5.32
C SER A 293 -16.38 -15.83 5.09
N TYR A 294 -16.06 -17.10 5.37
CA TYR A 294 -17.05 -18.16 5.47
C TYR A 294 -17.70 -18.23 6.87
N GLY A 295 -17.12 -17.49 7.84
CA GLY A 295 -17.52 -17.49 9.24
C GLY A 295 -17.03 -18.71 10.03
N ARG A 296 -17.20 -18.63 11.34
CA ARG A 296 -16.97 -19.73 12.29
C ARG A 296 -18.24 -19.88 13.13
N ASN A 297 -18.78 -21.09 13.24
CA ASN A 297 -20.05 -21.36 13.92
C ASN A 297 -21.20 -20.45 13.43
N ASN A 298 -21.28 -20.27 12.10
CA ASN A 298 -22.24 -19.37 11.44
C ASN A 298 -22.14 -17.89 11.85
N LYS A 299 -20.98 -17.44 12.36
CA LYS A 299 -20.78 -16.07 12.84
C LYS A 299 -19.53 -15.41 12.27
N ILE A 300 -19.60 -14.11 12.08
CA ILE A 300 -18.50 -13.17 11.84
C ILE A 300 -18.72 -11.92 12.70
N LEU A 301 -17.67 -11.12 12.93
CA LEU A 301 -17.73 -9.81 13.59
C LEU A 301 -18.67 -9.79 14.82
N GLY A 302 -18.45 -10.71 15.76
CA GLY A 302 -19.40 -10.97 16.86
C GLY A 302 -20.44 -12.00 16.46
N ASN A 303 -21.66 -11.56 16.14
CA ASN A 303 -22.81 -12.44 15.89
C ASN A 303 -23.42 -12.25 14.49
N GLU A 304 -22.77 -11.53 13.58
CA GLU A 304 -23.28 -11.35 12.23
C GLU A 304 -23.22 -12.66 11.43
N THR A 305 -24.25 -12.93 10.63
CA THR A 305 -24.29 -14.10 9.74
C THR A 305 -23.35 -13.88 8.53
N PRO A 306 -22.45 -14.83 8.21
CA PRO A 306 -21.56 -14.69 7.07
C PRO A 306 -22.31 -14.77 5.73
N GLU A 307 -21.96 -13.88 4.79
CA GLU A 307 -22.55 -13.86 3.44
C GLU A 307 -22.11 -15.05 2.57
N ARG A 308 -20.98 -15.71 2.91
CA ARG A 308 -20.43 -16.90 2.23
C ARG A 308 -20.29 -16.77 0.71
N ARG A 309 -19.93 -15.57 0.20
CA ARG A 309 -19.75 -15.30 -1.25
C ARG A 309 -18.73 -16.19 -1.95
N PHE A 310 -17.84 -16.82 -1.17
CA PHE A 310 -16.79 -17.73 -1.63
C PHE A 310 -16.96 -19.13 -1.01
N ALA A 311 -18.21 -19.64 -0.96
CA ALA A 311 -18.48 -20.99 -0.47
C ALA A 311 -17.75 -22.06 -1.29
N ASP A 312 -17.55 -21.82 -2.59
CA ASP A 312 -16.75 -22.66 -3.48
C ASP A 312 -15.29 -22.79 -3.04
N ASP A 313 -14.65 -21.71 -2.56
CA ASP A 313 -13.31 -21.77 -1.96
C ASP A 313 -13.28 -22.69 -0.72
N HIS A 314 -14.33 -22.66 0.10
CA HIS A 314 -14.44 -23.50 1.30
C HIS A 314 -14.64 -24.97 0.93
N HIS A 315 -15.54 -25.25 -0.02
CA HIS A 315 -15.80 -26.60 -0.52
C HIS A 315 -14.56 -27.19 -1.18
N LEU A 316 -13.85 -26.42 -2.02
CA LEU A 316 -12.58 -26.81 -2.61
C LEU A 316 -11.56 -27.24 -1.55
N PHE A 317 -11.40 -26.43 -0.50
CA PHE A 317 -10.50 -26.77 0.61
C PHE A 317 -10.93 -28.07 1.30
N LYS A 318 -12.22 -28.25 1.61
CA LYS A 318 -12.74 -29.48 2.24
C LYS A 318 -12.57 -30.71 1.37
N ASP A 319 -12.76 -30.60 0.06
CA ASP A 319 -12.54 -31.68 -0.89
C ASP A 319 -11.08 -32.09 -0.97
N VAL A 320 -10.16 -31.11 -0.99
CA VAL A 320 -8.72 -31.37 -0.94
C VAL A 320 -8.32 -32.08 0.36
N LEU A 321 -8.90 -31.69 1.51
CA LEU A 321 -8.65 -32.37 2.79
C LEU A 321 -9.11 -33.84 2.79
N LYS A 322 -10.10 -34.18 1.97
CA LYS A 322 -10.60 -35.54 1.74
C LYS A 322 -9.79 -36.31 0.68
N GLY A 323 -8.69 -35.74 0.18
CA GLY A 323 -7.82 -36.37 -0.82
C GLY A 323 -8.28 -36.19 -2.26
N LYS A 324 -9.33 -35.39 -2.53
CA LYS A 324 -9.74 -35.11 -3.91
C LYS A 324 -8.75 -34.17 -4.58
N ARG A 325 -8.42 -34.47 -5.84
CA ARG A 325 -7.55 -33.63 -6.66
C ARG A 325 -8.29 -32.33 -7.08
N PRO A 326 -7.75 -31.14 -6.78
CA PRO A 326 -8.39 -29.88 -7.13
C PRO A 326 -8.30 -29.65 -8.65
N GLN A 327 -9.41 -29.22 -9.25
CA GLN A 327 -9.49 -28.84 -10.67
C GLN A 327 -9.48 -27.32 -10.86
N THR A 328 -9.77 -26.58 -9.80
CA THR A 328 -9.82 -25.11 -9.79
C THR A 328 -9.01 -24.57 -8.61
N HIS A 329 -8.70 -23.28 -8.66
CA HIS A 329 -8.08 -22.57 -7.56
C HIS A 329 -9.13 -21.67 -6.88
N PRO A 330 -8.91 -21.30 -5.60
CA PRO A 330 -9.79 -20.37 -4.93
C PRO A 330 -9.90 -19.04 -5.66
N ARG A 331 -11.11 -18.48 -5.74
CA ARG A 331 -11.39 -17.16 -6.30
C ARG A 331 -10.67 -16.07 -5.53
N ARG A 332 -10.50 -16.22 -4.21
CA ARG A 332 -9.82 -15.21 -3.37
C ARG A 332 -8.29 -15.16 -3.54
N ALA A 333 -7.70 -16.01 -4.38
CA ALA A 333 -6.27 -16.00 -4.67
C ALA A 333 -5.76 -14.63 -5.20
N VAL A 334 -6.64 -13.85 -5.85
CA VAL A 334 -6.29 -12.52 -6.39
C VAL A 334 -5.97 -11.47 -5.32
N PHE A 335 -6.42 -11.67 -4.08
CA PHE A 335 -6.02 -10.82 -2.95
C PHE A 335 -4.62 -11.12 -2.42
N GLY A 336 -3.82 -11.85 -3.19
CA GLY A 336 -2.41 -12.13 -2.98
C GLY A 336 -2.12 -13.58 -2.65
N LEU A 337 -0.89 -13.99 -3.01
CA LEU A 337 -0.31 -15.29 -2.74
C LEU A 337 0.99 -15.15 -1.91
N PRO A 338 1.30 -16.09 -1.00
CA PRO A 338 0.53 -17.29 -0.71
C PRO A 338 -0.78 -17.00 0.04
N HIS A 339 -1.79 -17.84 -0.20
CA HIS A 339 -3.08 -17.81 0.48
C HIS A 339 -3.24 -19.09 1.30
N ASN A 340 -3.33 -18.95 2.62
CA ASN A 340 -3.33 -20.08 3.54
C ASN A 340 -4.75 -20.39 4.03
N TYR A 341 -5.10 -21.67 4.04
CA TYR A 341 -6.29 -22.25 4.63
C TYR A 341 -5.88 -23.14 5.79
N TYR A 342 -6.70 -23.15 6.85
CA TYR A 342 -6.49 -24.02 7.99
C TYR A 342 -7.84 -24.48 8.53
N SER A 343 -7.94 -25.76 8.85
CA SER A 343 -9.07 -26.35 9.54
C SER A 343 -8.64 -26.77 10.94
N SER A 344 -9.17 -26.11 11.97
CA SER A 344 -8.89 -26.50 13.35
C SER A 344 -9.49 -27.87 13.71
N SER A 345 -10.63 -28.24 13.11
CA SER A 345 -11.26 -29.56 13.35
C SER A 345 -10.42 -30.69 12.78
N ASP A 346 -9.92 -30.50 11.56
CA ASP A 346 -9.16 -31.53 10.84
C ASP A 346 -7.66 -31.47 11.17
N ARG A 347 -7.21 -30.43 11.91
CA ARG A 347 -5.81 -30.08 12.18
C ARG A 347 -4.91 -30.08 10.92
N LYS A 348 -5.50 -29.72 9.78
CA LYS A 348 -4.84 -29.70 8.46
C LYS A 348 -4.89 -28.31 7.85
N GLY A 349 -3.83 -27.97 7.12
CA GLY A 349 -3.72 -26.73 6.36
C GLY A 349 -3.50 -26.97 4.88
N MET A 350 -3.85 -25.98 4.07
CA MET A 350 -3.55 -25.93 2.64
C MET A 350 -2.98 -24.56 2.31
N GLN A 351 -1.87 -24.54 1.60
CA GLN A 351 -1.31 -23.33 1.03
C GLN A 351 -1.58 -23.29 -0.47
N VAL A 352 -2.03 -22.13 -0.95
CA VAL A 352 -2.18 -21.81 -2.36
C VAL A 352 -1.09 -20.81 -2.72
N GLN A 353 -0.29 -21.10 -3.73
CA GLN A 353 0.91 -20.31 -4.08
C GLN A 353 1.20 -20.40 -5.59
N PRO A 354 2.07 -19.55 -6.15
CA PRO A 354 2.52 -19.72 -7.53
C PRO A 354 3.17 -21.12 -7.71
N ARG A 355 2.92 -21.78 -8.85
CA ARG A 355 3.49 -23.11 -9.11
C ARG A 355 4.96 -23.05 -9.52
N ALA A 356 5.36 -22.01 -10.25
CA ALA A 356 6.65 -21.98 -10.92
C ALA A 356 7.83 -21.84 -9.94
N HIS A 357 8.92 -22.52 -10.28
CA HIS A 357 10.18 -22.42 -9.55
C HIS A 357 10.67 -20.95 -9.51
N LYS A 358 11.12 -20.50 -8.32
CA LYS A 358 11.49 -19.11 -7.98
C LYS A 358 10.35 -18.09 -7.86
N LEU A 359 9.08 -18.51 -7.89
CA LEU A 359 7.94 -17.63 -7.58
C LEU A 359 7.33 -18.00 -6.24
N ASP A 360 7.60 -17.20 -5.22
CA ASP A 360 7.10 -17.50 -3.87
C ASP A 360 5.85 -16.69 -3.51
N ARG A 361 5.72 -15.48 -4.06
CA ARG A 361 4.69 -14.51 -3.64
C ARG A 361 4.17 -13.69 -4.80
N ARG A 362 2.90 -13.31 -4.72
CA ARG A 362 2.26 -12.30 -5.57
C ARG A 362 1.49 -11.35 -4.67
N GLY A 363 1.91 -10.08 -4.60
CA GLY A 363 1.19 -9.08 -3.83
C GLY A 363 -0.23 -8.83 -4.38
N SER A 364 -1.18 -8.52 -3.49
CA SER A 364 -2.54 -8.10 -3.86
C SER A 364 -2.49 -6.83 -4.73
N PRO A 365 -2.99 -6.79 -5.97
CA PRO A 365 -3.00 -5.58 -6.79
C PRO A 365 -3.95 -4.49 -6.29
N LEU A 366 -4.81 -4.79 -5.31
CA LEU A 366 -5.58 -3.80 -4.55
C LEU A 366 -4.68 -3.22 -3.46
N LEU A 367 -4.43 -1.91 -3.54
CA LEU A 367 -3.77 -1.09 -2.53
C LEU A 367 -4.81 -0.24 -1.81
N VAL A 368 -4.62 -0.07 -0.50
CA VAL A 368 -5.41 0.84 0.33
C VAL A 368 -4.46 1.88 0.89
N HIS A 369 -4.85 3.15 0.82
CA HIS A 369 -4.12 4.29 1.37
C HIS A 369 -5.08 5.15 2.18
N GLY A 370 -4.72 5.47 3.42
CA GLY A 370 -5.41 6.50 4.19
C GLY A 370 -4.84 7.87 3.87
N HIS A 371 -5.69 8.90 3.80
CA HIS A 371 -5.33 10.29 3.56
C HIS A 371 -6.17 11.21 4.45
N ARG A 372 -5.74 12.46 4.64
CA ARG A 372 -6.56 13.56 5.17
C ARG A 372 -6.60 14.73 4.20
N CYS A 373 -7.79 15.17 3.82
CA CYS A 373 -8.03 16.40 3.07
C CYS A 373 -8.50 17.44 4.10
N ASP A 374 -7.58 18.30 4.56
CA ASP A 374 -7.72 19.09 5.78
C ASP A 374 -8.16 18.21 6.97
N GLN A 375 -9.39 18.42 7.50
CA GLN A 375 -9.94 17.62 8.59
C GLN A 375 -10.63 16.34 8.13
N THR A 376 -10.94 16.23 6.83
CA THR A 376 -11.73 15.13 6.28
C THR A 376 -10.88 13.87 6.12
N PRO A 377 -11.19 12.77 6.83
CA PRO A 377 -10.49 11.51 6.64
C PRO A 377 -10.96 10.85 5.33
N VAL A 378 -10.02 10.29 4.58
CA VAL A 378 -10.28 9.67 3.27
C VAL A 378 -9.55 8.34 3.17
N LEU A 379 -10.15 7.35 2.50
CA LEU A 379 -9.43 6.18 2.00
C LEU A 379 -9.39 6.20 0.48
N VAL A 380 -8.22 5.93 -0.09
CA VAL A 380 -8.02 5.70 -1.52
C VAL A 380 -7.77 4.21 -1.73
N LEU A 381 -8.67 3.56 -2.46
CA LEU A 381 -8.54 2.16 -2.88
C LEU A 381 -8.09 2.17 -4.34
N SER A 382 -6.89 1.65 -4.61
CA SER A 382 -6.31 1.61 -5.95
C SER A 382 -6.14 0.17 -6.41
N PHE A 383 -6.87 -0.24 -7.44
CA PHE A 383 -6.73 -1.54 -8.07
C PHE A 383 -5.93 -1.41 -9.36
N LEU A 384 -4.71 -1.94 -9.34
CA LEU A 384 -3.76 -1.92 -10.46
C LEU A 384 -3.65 -3.34 -11.05
N PRO A 385 -4.61 -3.78 -11.90
CA PRO A 385 -4.53 -5.09 -12.51
C PRO A 385 -3.32 -5.16 -13.44
N ALA A 386 -2.70 -6.34 -13.44
CA ALA A 386 -1.52 -6.66 -14.25
C ALA A 386 -1.46 -8.17 -14.37
N ARG A 387 -0.85 -8.71 -15.44
CA ARG A 387 -0.70 -10.16 -15.67
C ARG A 387 -0.42 -10.90 -14.36
N PHE A 388 -1.29 -11.83 -13.96
CA PHE A 388 -1.29 -12.36 -12.59
C PHE A 388 -0.05 -13.20 -12.24
N LEU A 389 0.45 -13.95 -13.21
CA LEU A 389 1.75 -14.62 -13.17
C LEU A 389 2.47 -14.36 -14.51
N PRO A 390 3.81 -14.37 -14.55
CA PRO A 390 4.57 -14.17 -15.79
C PRO A 390 4.18 -15.17 -16.90
N GLU A 391 4.36 -14.78 -18.15
CA GLU A 391 4.06 -15.60 -19.33
C GLU A 391 4.72 -16.98 -19.26
N ARG A 392 4.02 -18.01 -19.77
CA ARG A 392 4.33 -19.46 -19.62
C ARG A 392 4.13 -20.05 -18.21
N ARG A 393 3.83 -19.23 -17.20
CA ARG A 393 3.69 -19.66 -15.78
C ARG A 393 2.26 -19.46 -15.26
N ASN A 394 1.26 -19.82 -16.06
CA ASN A 394 -0.17 -19.61 -15.80
C ASN A 394 -0.79 -20.64 -14.85
N LYS A 395 -0.03 -21.18 -13.88
CA LYS A 395 -0.53 -22.20 -12.94
C LYS A 395 -0.32 -21.79 -11.50
N ILE A 396 -1.34 -22.04 -10.69
CA ILE A 396 -1.31 -21.95 -9.24
C ILE A 396 -1.14 -23.36 -8.67
N SER A 397 -0.34 -23.50 -7.62
CA SER A 397 -0.26 -24.71 -6.81
C SER A 397 -1.36 -24.66 -5.74
N VAL A 398 -2.28 -25.62 -5.75
CA VAL A 398 -3.30 -25.86 -4.73
C VAL A 398 -3.00 -27.20 -4.08
N ALA A 399 -2.51 -27.20 -2.84
CA ALA A 399 -2.05 -28.41 -2.16
C ALA A 399 -1.09 -29.27 -3.01
N ARG A 400 -0.08 -28.63 -3.62
CA ARG A 400 0.92 -29.23 -4.54
C ARG A 400 0.41 -29.62 -5.93
N HIS A 401 -0.90 -29.55 -6.19
CA HIS A 401 -1.46 -29.78 -7.52
C HIS A 401 -1.44 -28.50 -8.35
N ALA A 402 -0.98 -28.61 -9.59
CA ALA A 402 -0.95 -27.48 -10.52
C ALA A 402 -2.31 -27.31 -11.20
N VAL A 403 -2.90 -26.12 -11.05
CA VAL A 403 -4.20 -25.76 -11.60
C VAL A 403 -4.03 -24.53 -12.52
N PRO A 404 -4.63 -24.51 -13.73
CA PRO A 404 -4.57 -23.34 -14.60
C PRO A 404 -5.24 -22.11 -13.98
N LEU A 405 -4.70 -20.94 -14.29
CA LEU A 405 -5.36 -19.67 -13.99
C LEU A 405 -6.66 -19.53 -14.79
N ARG A 406 -7.66 -18.93 -14.17
CA ARG A 406 -8.85 -18.43 -14.89
C ARG A 406 -8.46 -17.32 -15.86
N PRO A 407 -9.25 -17.08 -16.92
CA PRO A 407 -9.11 -15.90 -17.77
C PRO A 407 -9.09 -14.62 -16.93
N ASP A 408 -8.34 -13.59 -17.38
CA ASP A 408 -8.10 -12.39 -16.58
C ASP A 408 -9.40 -11.70 -16.14
N GLU A 409 -10.43 -11.65 -16.99
CA GLU A 409 -11.74 -11.05 -16.68
C GLU A 409 -12.42 -11.72 -15.48
N GLU A 410 -12.45 -13.06 -15.46
CA GLU A 410 -12.98 -13.82 -14.33
C GLU A 410 -12.07 -13.79 -13.11
N LEU A 411 -10.76 -13.81 -13.34
CA LEU A 411 -9.75 -13.83 -12.30
C LEU A 411 -9.89 -12.58 -11.43
N TRP A 412 -10.01 -11.40 -12.04
CA TRP A 412 -10.07 -10.11 -11.34
C TRP A 412 -11.43 -9.75 -10.75
N ARG A 413 -12.48 -10.44 -11.18
CA ARG A 413 -13.87 -10.20 -10.74
C ARG A 413 -14.04 -10.04 -9.21
N PRO A 414 -13.41 -10.85 -8.32
CA PRO A 414 -13.56 -10.67 -6.88
C PRO A 414 -13.09 -9.32 -6.34
N ILE A 415 -12.08 -8.69 -6.95
CA ILE A 415 -11.61 -7.36 -6.54
C ILE A 415 -12.57 -6.30 -7.07
N SER A 416 -13.01 -6.41 -8.32
CA SER A 416 -14.01 -5.50 -8.91
C SER A 416 -15.31 -5.51 -8.10
N GLU A 417 -15.85 -6.69 -7.79
CA GLU A 417 -17.05 -6.83 -6.96
C GLU A 417 -16.88 -6.22 -5.56
N PHE A 418 -15.66 -6.27 -5.00
CA PHE A 418 -15.40 -5.62 -3.71
C PHE A 418 -15.39 -4.10 -3.82
N LEU A 419 -14.78 -3.53 -4.87
CA LEU A 419 -14.80 -2.08 -5.13
C LEU A 419 -16.22 -1.57 -5.35
N ASP A 420 -17.00 -2.29 -6.16
CA ASP A 420 -18.40 -1.93 -6.45
C ASP A 420 -19.25 -2.00 -5.18
N ARG A 421 -19.02 -3.01 -4.32
CA ARG A 421 -19.66 -3.12 -3.00
C ARG A 421 -19.40 -1.90 -2.15
N VAL A 422 -18.13 -1.49 -1.95
CA VAL A 422 -17.81 -0.39 -1.03
C VAL A 422 -18.17 0.98 -1.61
N ARG A 423 -18.35 1.10 -2.93
CA ARG A 423 -18.91 2.28 -3.60
C ARG A 423 -20.43 2.40 -3.44
N ALA A 424 -21.13 1.28 -3.27
CA ALA A 424 -22.59 1.25 -3.24
C ALA A 424 -23.17 2.11 -2.10
N PRO A 425 -24.20 2.95 -2.36
CA PRO A 425 -24.82 3.79 -1.33
C PRO A 425 -25.31 3.02 -0.10
N SER A 426 -25.77 1.78 -0.29
CA SER A 426 -26.23 0.89 0.79
C SER A 426 -25.13 0.45 1.76
N ARG A 427 -23.86 0.73 1.47
CA ARG A 427 -22.72 0.44 2.36
C ARG A 427 -22.18 1.68 3.08
N ARG A 428 -22.75 2.87 2.84
CA ARG A 428 -22.25 4.11 3.44
C ARG A 428 -22.30 4.09 4.96
N ASP A 429 -23.36 3.55 5.55
CA ASP A 429 -23.50 3.47 7.01
C ASP A 429 -22.49 2.50 7.64
N HIS A 430 -22.24 1.36 6.98
CA HIS A 430 -21.24 0.39 7.42
C HIS A 430 -19.82 0.97 7.40
N LEU A 431 -19.54 1.91 6.50
CA LEU A 431 -18.23 2.51 6.29
C LEU A 431 -18.10 3.93 6.88
N SER A 432 -19.14 4.45 7.55
CA SER A 432 -19.22 5.84 8.04
C SER A 432 -18.68 6.88 7.05
N ILE A 433 -19.02 6.70 5.77
CA ILE A 433 -18.66 7.62 4.68
C ILE A 433 -19.84 8.52 4.31
N THR A 434 -19.54 9.72 3.83
CA THR A 434 -20.52 10.62 3.20
C THR A 434 -20.63 10.32 1.71
N ASP A 435 -19.48 10.10 1.07
CA ASP A 435 -19.37 9.99 -0.39
C ASP A 435 -18.33 8.97 -0.83
N ALA A 436 -18.45 8.54 -2.08
CA ALA A 436 -17.50 7.66 -2.75
C ALA A 436 -17.34 8.10 -4.22
N TYR A 437 -16.13 8.49 -4.61
CA TYR A 437 -15.82 8.93 -5.97
C TYR A 437 -14.94 7.90 -6.68
N GLU A 438 -15.37 7.45 -7.85
CA GLU A 438 -14.48 6.73 -8.76
C GLU A 438 -13.69 7.77 -9.57
N VAL A 439 -12.36 7.69 -9.52
CA VAL A 439 -11.52 8.58 -10.32
C VAL A 439 -11.75 8.23 -11.79
N PRO A 440 -12.11 9.20 -12.65
CA PRO A 440 -12.29 8.95 -14.07
C PRO A 440 -11.05 8.30 -14.67
N ALA A 441 -11.25 7.34 -15.58
CA ALA A 441 -10.17 6.84 -16.41
C ALA A 441 -9.48 8.01 -17.14
N PRO A 442 -8.15 7.95 -17.34
CA PRO A 442 -7.39 9.01 -18.00
C PRO A 442 -8.05 9.48 -19.28
#